data_AF-A0A8I0H6X8-F1
#
_entry.id   AF-A0A8I0H6X8-F1
#
_cell.length_a   1.000
_cell.length_b   1.000
_cell.length_c   1.000
_cell.angle_alpha   90.00
_cell.angle_beta   90.00
_cell.angle_gamma   90.00
#
_symmetry.space_group_name_H-M   'P 1'
#
loop_
_entity.id
_entity.type
_entity.pdbx_description
1 polymer ?
#
loop_
_entity_poly.entity_id
_entity_poly.type
_entity_poly.pdbx_seq_one_letter_code
_entity_poly.pdbx_strand_id
1 'polypeptide(L)' 'EIALKEKLNNLNDKDYIEKIARDDYYLSNKGEVIFRLPEDKDSSSSKSSKK' A
#
# COMPACT_ATOMS: atom_id res chain seq x y z
N GLU A 1 27.72 -10.85 1.00
CA GLU A 1 26.75 -11.62 0.19
C GLU A 1 25.44 -11.95 0.92
N ILE A 2 25.42 -12.16 2.24
CA ILE A 2 24.20 -12.49 3.00
C ILE A 2 23.18 -11.33 3.03
N ALA A 3 23.65 -10.08 3.15
CA ALA A 3 22.79 -8.89 3.27
C ALA A 3 21.95 -8.53 2.02
N LEU A 4 22.33 -9.01 0.84
CA LEU A 4 21.62 -8.72 -0.41
C LEU A 4 20.43 -9.68 -0.64
N LYS A 5 20.55 -10.93 -0.16
CA LYS A 5 19.47 -11.93 -0.22
C LYS A 5 18.34 -11.63 0.78
N GLU A 6 18.65 -11.10 1.97
CA GLU A 6 17.62 -10.68 2.92
C GLU A 6 16.78 -9.50 2.41
N LYS A 7 17.41 -8.50 1.78
CA LYS A 7 16.68 -7.39 1.14
C LYS A 7 15.78 -7.86 0.00
N LEU A 8 16.20 -8.87 -0.75
CA LEU A 8 15.38 -9.48 -1.81
C LEU A 8 14.18 -10.26 -1.24
N ASN A 9 14.36 -10.95 -0.11
CA ASN A 9 13.26 -11.61 0.61
C ASN A 9 12.22 -10.61 1.12
N ASN A 10 12.64 -9.46 1.66
CA ASN A 10 11.72 -8.41 2.13
C ASN A 10 10.97 -7.71 0.99
N LEU A 11 11.53 -7.66 -0.22
CA LEU A 11 10.88 -7.07 -1.39
C LEU A 11 9.76 -7.97 -1.96
N ASN A 12 9.75 -9.25 -1.58
CA ASN A 12 8.72 -10.23 -1.92
C ASN A 12 7.67 -10.40 -0.80
N ASP A 13 7.68 -9.51 0.21
CA ASP A 13 6.69 -9.54 1.27
C ASP A 13 5.33 -9.10 0.70
N LYS A 14 4.48 -10.10 0.42
CA LYS A 14 3.16 -9.91 -0.16
C LYS A 14 2.31 -8.96 0.67
N ASP A 15 2.48 -8.97 2.00
CA ASP A 15 1.68 -8.18 2.92
C ASP A 15 1.97 -6.68 2.73
N TYR A 16 3.23 -6.33 2.46
CA TYR A 16 3.63 -4.96 2.18
C TYR A 16 3.08 -4.45 0.85
N ILE A 17 3.14 -5.28 -0.19
CA ILE A 17 2.62 -4.94 -1.53
C ILE A 17 1.09 -4.82 -1.49
N GLU A 18 0.42 -5.72 -0.77
CA GLU A 18 -1.03 -5.70 -0.62
C GLU A 18 -1.50 -4.44 0.12
N LYS A 19 -0.75 -3.99 1.14
CA LYS A 19 -1.03 -2.72 1.82
C LYS A 19 -1.01 -1.53 0.86
N ILE A 20 0.04 -1.40 0.04
CA ILE A 20 0.13 -0.32 -0.95
C ILE A 20 -1.01 -0.40 -1.96
N ALA A 21 -1.31 -1.60 -2.44
CA ALA A 21 -2.39 -1.82 -3.40
C ALA A 21 -3.77 -1.42 -2.83
N ARG A 22 -4.03 -1.69 -1.55
CA ARG A 22 -5.26 -1.30 -0.85
C ARG A 22 -5.32 0.21 -0.60
N ASP A 23 -4.21 0.81 -0.16
CA ASP A 23 -4.16 2.22 0.26
C ASP A 23 -4.16 3.19 -0.92
N ASP A 24 -3.37 2.92 -1.97
CA ASP A 24 -3.14 3.86 -3.07
C ASP A 24 -3.97 3.53 -4.31
N TYR A 25 -4.25 2.24 -4.54
CA TYR A 25 -4.93 1.77 -5.75
C TYR A 25 -6.36 1.29 -5.49
N TYR A 26 -6.81 1.29 -4.23
CA TYR A 26 -8.12 0.76 -3.82
C TYR A 26 -8.35 -0.64 -4.41
N LEU A 27 -7.33 -1.50 -4.36
CA LEU A 27 -7.43 -2.88 -4.79
C LEU A 27 -8.07 -3.72 -3.67
N SER A 28 -9.07 -4.51 -4.02
CA SER A 28 -9.72 -5.46 -3.10
C SER A 28 -9.81 -6.85 -3.71
N ASN A 29 -9.94 -7.85 -2.85
CA ASN A 29 -10.15 -9.22 -3.27
C ASN A 29 -11.61 -9.47 -3.66
N LYS A 30 -11.84 -10.57 -4.38
CA LYS A 30 -13.18 -10.95 -4.81
C LYS A 30 -14.11 -11.15 -3.60
N GLY A 31 -15.21 -10.40 -3.58
CA GLY A 31 -16.22 -10.46 -2.51
C GLY A 31 -16.03 -9.41 -1.41
N GLU A 32 -14.96 -8.62 -1.46
CA GLU A 32 -14.76 -7.44 -0.61
C GLU A 32 -15.41 -6.20 -1.23
N VAL A 33 -15.73 -5.20 -0.39
CA VAL A 33 -16.26 -3.90 -0.82
C VAL A 33 -15.41 -2.80 -0.16
N ILE A 34 -14.88 -1.88 -0.97
CA ILE A 34 -14.08 -0.74 -0.48
C ILE A 34 -14.96 0.49 -0.35
N PHE A 35 -14.86 1.15 0.81
CA PHE A 35 -15.49 2.45 1.06
C PHE A 35 -14.41 3.53 1.03
N ARG A 36 -14.65 4.60 0.26
CA ARG A 36 -13.81 5.79 0.26
C ARG A 36 -14.49 6.88 1.07
N LEU A 37 -13.82 7.39 2.08
CA LEU A 37 -14.34 8.51 2.85
C LEU A 37 -14.15 9.81 2.05
N PRO A 38 -15.06 10.80 2.19
CA PRO A 38 -14.92 12.08 1.49
C PRO A 38 -13.60 12.79 1.81
N GLU A 39 -13.06 12.61 3.02
CA GLU A 39 -11.78 13.18 3.47
C GLU A 39 -10.56 12.61 2.72
N ASP A 40 -10.67 11.40 2.14
CA ASP A 40 -9.59 10.76 1.37
C ASP A 40 -9.43 11.35 -0.04
N LYS A 41 -10.37 12.19 -0.50
CA LYS A 41 -10.29 12.88 -1.79
C LYS A 41 -9.09 13.83 -1.83
N ASP A 42 -8.83 14.52 -0.73
CA ASP A 42 -7.81 15.57 -0.62
C ASP A 42 -6.42 15.03 -0.24
N SER A 43 -6.32 13.81 0.31
CA SER A 43 -5.06 13.19 0.71
C SER A 43 -4.28 12.56 -0.45
N SER A 44 -4.93 12.29 -1.60
CA SER A 44 -4.27 11.70 -2.78
C SER A 44 -3.32 12.67 -3.50
N SER A 45 -3.48 13.98 -3.29
CA SER A 45 -2.58 15.03 -3.80
C SER A 45 -1.61 15.57 -2.73
N SER A 46 -1.76 15.17 -1.46
CA SER A 46 -1.09 15.81 -0.32
C SER A 46 -0.42 14.86 0.68
N LYS A 47 -0.15 13.60 0.32
CA LYS A 47 0.73 12.70 1.12
C LYS A 47 2.22 13.09 1.09
N SER A 48 2.60 14.21 0.46
CA SER A 48 3.98 14.75 0.50
C SER A 48 4.32 15.51 1.81
N SER A 49 3.38 15.79 2.71
CA SER A 49 3.70 16.61 3.88
C SER A 49 2.76 16.44 5.08
N LYS A 50 2.82 15.28 5.76
CA LYS A 50 2.56 15.29 7.21
C LYS A 50 3.23 14.14 7.99
N LYS A 51 4.29 14.56 8.70
CA LYS A 51 4.91 14.02 9.93
C LYS A 51 5.24 12.55 10.05
#